data_AF-A0A3M2E8A4-F1
#
_entry.id   AF-A0A3M2E8A4-F1
#
_cell.length_a   1.000
_cell.length_b   1.000
_cell.length_c   1.000
_cell.angle_alpha   90.00
_cell.angle_beta   90.00
_cell.angle_gamma   90.00
#
_symmetry.space_group_name_H-M   'P 1'
#
loop_
_entity.id
_entity.type
_entity.pdbx_description
1 polymer ?
#
loop_
_entity_poly.entity_id
_entity_poly.type
_entity_poly.pdbx_seq_one_letter_code
_entity_poly.pdbx_strand_id
1 'polypeptide(L)'
;MEMADRETPLQAVKRMHGSKDKLVDQVVAALGAAGDEANELKQRIARISNRKLLRLAEVGKTIKDKYGSKDKLAEAVAAAYGRTKDADYVAKLQALSPARLLDMARARGA
;
A
#
# COMPACT_ATOMS: atom_id res chain seq x y z
N MET A 1 23.75 -25.05 8.75
CA MET A 1 22.71 -24.53 7.83
C MET A 1 21.53 -24.13 8.68
N GLU A 2 21.40 -22.84 8.95
CA GLU A 2 20.35 -22.28 9.81
C GLU A 2 19.01 -22.37 9.06
N MET A 3 18.07 -23.11 9.65
CA MET A 3 16.70 -23.23 9.17
C MET A 3 16.00 -21.90 9.43
N ALA A 4 16.15 -20.96 8.50
CA ALA A 4 15.33 -19.76 8.48
C ALA A 4 13.86 -20.21 8.35
N ASP A 5 13.16 -20.07 9.47
CA ASP A 5 11.71 -19.99 9.66
C ASP A 5 11.00 -19.40 8.42
N ARG A 6 10.66 -20.23 7.43
CA ARG A 6 9.85 -19.79 6.29
C ARG A 6 8.39 -19.95 6.68
N GLU A 7 7.93 -19.08 7.57
CA GLU A 7 6.50 -18.86 7.78
C GLU A 7 5.84 -18.75 6.40
N THR A 8 4.94 -19.69 6.08
CA THR A 8 4.27 -19.67 4.78
C THR A 8 3.43 -18.39 4.69
N PRO A 9 3.21 -17.83 3.49
CA PRO A 9 2.38 -16.63 3.34
C PRO A 9 1.00 -16.79 3.99
N LEU A 10 0.44 -18.00 4.06
CA LEU A 10 -0.81 -18.25 4.77
C LEU A 10 -0.68 -18.15 6.29
N GLN A 11 0.40 -18.67 6.88
CA GLN A 11 0.68 -18.57 8.31
C GLN A 11 0.90 -17.11 8.73
N ALA A 12 1.69 -16.35 7.95
CA ALA A 12 1.90 -14.93 8.19
C ALA A 12 0.59 -14.13 8.16
N VAL A 13 -0.28 -14.41 7.18
CA VAL A 13 -1.62 -13.78 7.10
C VAL A 13 -2.44 -14.08 8.35
N LYS A 14 -2.49 -15.35 8.78
CA LYS A 14 -3.26 -15.72 9.98
C LYS A 14 -2.69 -15.09 11.25
N ARG A 15 -1.37 -15.05 11.41
CA ARG A 15 -0.71 -14.50 12.59
C ARG A 15 -0.83 -12.97 12.67
N MET A 16 -0.55 -12.26 11.58
CA MET A 16 -0.52 -10.80 11.56
C MET A 16 -1.89 -10.16 11.36
N HIS A 17 -2.78 -10.82 10.61
CA HIS A 17 -4.05 -10.25 10.16
C HIS A 17 -5.27 -11.09 10.59
N GLY A 18 -5.07 -12.26 11.19
CA GLY A 18 -6.14 -13.18 11.62
C GLY A 18 -6.68 -14.05 10.48
N SER A 19 -7.08 -13.45 9.36
CA SER A 19 -7.59 -14.15 8.18
C SER A 19 -7.31 -13.40 6.89
N LYS A 20 -7.48 -14.10 5.76
CA LYS A 20 -7.35 -13.49 4.43
C LYS A 20 -8.37 -12.37 4.24
N ASP A 21 -9.63 -12.57 4.65
CA ASP A 21 -10.68 -11.55 4.53
C ASP A 21 -10.34 -10.28 5.31
N LYS A 22 -9.85 -10.42 6.54
CA LYS A 22 -9.39 -9.27 7.35
C LYS A 22 -8.25 -8.53 6.67
N LEU A 23 -7.30 -9.25 6.08
CA LEU A 23 -6.22 -8.64 5.30
C LEU A 23 -6.75 -7.92 4.06
N VAL A 24 -7.71 -8.51 3.34
CA VAL A 24 -8.36 -7.86 2.20
C VAL A 24 -9.04 -6.55 2.64
N ASP A 25 -9.82 -6.58 3.71
CA ASP A 25 -10.49 -5.39 4.27
C ASP A 25 -9.49 -4.29 4.66
N GLN A 26 -8.39 -4.66 5.33
CA GLN A 26 -7.32 -3.72 5.67
C GLN A 26 -6.65 -3.11 4.43
N VAL A 27 -6.42 -3.92 3.39
CA VAL A 27 -5.83 -3.43 2.14
C VAL A 27 -6.80 -2.49 1.43
N VAL A 28 -8.09 -2.83 1.33
CA VAL A 28 -9.11 -1.96 0.72
C VAL A 28 -9.19 -0.63 1.46
N ALA A 29 -9.24 -0.66 2.79
CA ALA A 29 -9.22 0.54 3.63
C ALA A 29 -7.94 1.38 3.43
N ALA A 30 -6.77 0.75 3.36
CA ALA A 30 -5.50 1.42 3.13
C ALA A 30 -5.40 2.06 1.73
N LEU A 31 -6.16 1.56 0.75
CA LEU A 31 -6.23 2.12 -0.60
C LEU A 31 -7.22 3.29 -0.71
N GLY A 32 -8.04 3.53 0.31
CA GLY A 32 -8.98 4.65 0.36
C GLY A 32 -10.20 4.49 -0.57
N ALA A 33 -10.46 3.28 -1.07
CA ALA A 33 -11.66 3.02 -1.86
C ALA A 33 -12.90 3.07 -0.97
N ALA A 34 -13.98 3.69 -1.46
CA ALA A 34 -15.25 3.85 -0.74
C ALA A 34 -16.44 3.47 -1.64
N GLY A 35 -17.58 3.14 -1.03
CA GLY A 35 -18.81 2.82 -1.76
C GLY A 35 -18.68 1.57 -2.64
N ASP A 36 -19.27 1.63 -3.85
CA ASP A 36 -19.27 0.52 -4.81
C ASP A 36 -17.84 0.12 -5.24
N GLU A 37 -16.94 1.10 -5.37
CA GLU A 37 -15.53 0.85 -5.72
C GLU A 37 -14.84 -0.04 -4.68
N ALA A 38 -15.17 0.14 -3.38
CA ALA A 38 -14.61 -0.68 -2.31
C ALA A 38 -15.04 -2.14 -2.42
N ASN A 39 -16.30 -2.39 -2.81
CA ASN A 39 -16.83 -3.74 -2.96
C ASN A 39 -16.20 -4.46 -4.16
N GLU A 40 -16.10 -3.78 -5.32
CA GLU A 40 -15.42 -4.32 -6.49
C GLU A 40 -13.94 -4.58 -6.22
N LEU A 41 -13.28 -3.64 -5.54
CA LEU A 41 -11.89 -3.80 -5.14
C LEU A 41 -11.72 -4.97 -4.17
N LYS A 42 -12.61 -5.13 -3.18
CA LYS A 42 -12.62 -6.27 -2.26
C LYS A 42 -12.72 -7.59 -3.02
N GLN A 43 -13.65 -7.71 -3.97
CA GLN A 43 -13.78 -8.93 -4.78
C GLN A 43 -12.54 -9.22 -5.63
N ARG A 44 -11.94 -8.19 -6.23
CA ARG A 44 -10.70 -8.33 -7.01
C ARG A 44 -9.53 -8.74 -6.13
N ILE A 45 -9.36 -8.10 -4.97
CA ILE A 45 -8.27 -8.35 -4.03
C ILE A 45 -8.42 -9.72 -3.35
N ALA A 46 -9.64 -10.18 -3.07
CA ALA A 46 -9.89 -11.51 -2.52
C ALA A 46 -9.38 -12.64 -3.43
N ARG A 47 -9.31 -12.42 -4.76
CA ARG A 47 -8.75 -13.37 -5.74
C ARG A 47 -7.23 -13.34 -5.84
N ILE A 48 -6.57 -12.37 -5.21
CA ILE A 48 -5.11 -12.22 -5.23
C ILE A 48 -4.45 -13.23 -4.27
N SER A 49 -3.21 -13.62 -4.56
CA SER A 49 -2.41 -14.50 -3.70
C SER A 49 -2.04 -13.84 -2.37
N ASN A 50 -1.97 -14.64 -1.29
CA ASN A 50 -1.62 -14.17 0.05
C ASN A 50 -0.31 -13.37 0.08
N ARG A 51 0.69 -13.77 -0.71
CA ARG A 51 1.97 -13.05 -0.82
C ARG A 51 1.81 -11.62 -1.32
N LYS A 52 0.96 -11.41 -2.34
CA LYS A 52 0.68 -10.07 -2.86
C LYS A 52 -0.16 -9.26 -1.88
N LEU A 53 -1.09 -9.89 -1.17
CA LEU A 53 -1.88 -9.22 -0.13
C LEU A 53 -1.00 -8.70 1.01
N LEU A 54 -0.08 -9.54 1.50
CA LEU A 54 0.90 -9.14 2.52
C LEU A 54 1.73 -7.94 2.04
N ARG A 55 2.20 -7.96 0.78
CA ARG A 55 2.92 -6.82 0.21
C ARG A 55 2.08 -5.55 0.17
N LEU A 56 0.80 -5.64 -0.20
CA LEU A 56 -0.10 -4.48 -0.23
C LEU A 56 -0.35 -3.92 1.18
N ALA A 57 -0.52 -4.79 2.18
CA ALA A 57 -0.65 -4.36 3.56
C ALA A 57 0.63 -3.73 4.10
N GLU A 58 1.80 -4.29 3.76
CA GLU A 58 3.10 -3.71 4.11
C GLU A 58 3.31 -2.33 3.48
N VAL A 59 2.89 -2.15 2.21
CA VAL A 59 2.87 -0.84 1.55
C VAL A 59 2.00 0.13 2.35
N GLY A 60 0.74 -0.22 2.62
CA GLY A 60 -0.17 0.64 3.39
C GLY A 60 0.37 0.99 4.78
N LYS A 61 0.96 0.01 5.47
CA LYS A 61 1.64 0.21 6.75
C LYS A 61 2.84 1.15 6.63
N THR A 62 3.71 0.94 5.64
CA THR A 62 4.88 1.80 5.39
C THR A 62 4.45 3.24 5.12
N ILE A 63 3.38 3.42 4.33
CA ILE A 63 2.85 4.76 4.02
C ILE A 63 2.37 5.44 5.29
N LYS A 64 1.60 4.73 6.13
CA LYS A 64 1.13 5.24 7.41
C LYS A 64 2.26 5.55 8.39
N ASP A 65 3.22 4.63 8.53
CA ASP A 65 4.30 4.75 9.52
C ASP A 65 5.35 5.79 9.12
N LYS A 66 5.72 5.89 7.83
CA LYS A 66 6.76 6.82 7.36
C LYS A 66 6.23 8.17 6.91
N TYR A 67 5.09 8.19 6.23
CA TYR A 67 4.56 9.40 5.58
C TYR A 67 3.25 9.88 6.22
N GLY A 68 2.56 9.03 6.99
CA GLY A 68 1.28 9.34 7.62
C GLY A 68 0.07 9.03 6.73
N SER A 69 0.05 9.54 5.50
CA SER A 69 -1.05 9.32 4.54
C SER A 69 -0.56 9.26 3.10
N LYS A 70 -1.43 8.81 2.19
CA LYS A 70 -1.18 8.81 0.74
C LYS A 70 -0.91 10.23 0.22
N ASP A 71 -1.63 11.23 0.72
CA ASP A 71 -1.46 12.62 0.32
C ASP A 71 -0.07 13.14 0.72
N LYS A 72 0.34 12.90 1.98
CA LYS A 72 1.67 13.27 2.45
C LYS A 72 2.79 12.54 1.70
N LEU A 73 2.55 11.30 1.28
CA LEU A 73 3.48 10.59 0.40
C LEU A 73 3.58 11.26 -0.98
N ALA A 74 2.45 11.68 -1.57
CA ALA A 74 2.45 12.41 -2.84
C ALA A 74 3.22 13.74 -2.71
N GLU A 75 3.04 14.48 -1.62
CA GLU A 75 3.80 15.69 -1.32
C GLU A 75 5.30 15.40 -1.14
N ALA A 76 5.66 14.34 -0.40
CA ALA A 76 7.05 13.94 -0.19
C ALA A 76 7.73 13.55 -1.51
N VAL A 77 7.02 12.81 -2.38
CA VAL A 77 7.50 12.51 -3.74
C VAL A 77 7.64 13.81 -4.54
N ALA A 78 6.65 14.71 -4.53
CA ALA A 78 6.77 15.99 -5.21
C ALA A 78 7.98 16.80 -4.72
N ALA A 79 8.28 16.78 -3.42
CA ALA A 79 9.44 17.42 -2.82
C ALA A 79 10.75 16.80 -3.31
N ALA A 80 10.84 15.47 -3.35
CA ALA A 80 12.01 14.76 -3.87
C ALA A 80 12.27 15.01 -5.37
N TYR A 81 11.24 15.40 -6.11
CA TYR A 81 11.33 15.83 -7.51
C TYR A 81 11.47 17.35 -7.69
N GLY A 82 11.46 18.14 -6.60
CA GLY A 82 11.51 19.60 -6.66
C GLY A 82 10.26 20.25 -7.30
N ARG A 83 9.14 19.52 -7.33
CA ARG A 83 7.89 19.89 -8.01
C ARG A 83 6.71 20.07 -7.05
N THR A 84 6.98 20.42 -5.78
CA THR A 84 5.92 20.69 -4.79
C THR A 84 5.01 21.84 -5.18
N LYS A 85 5.52 22.81 -5.94
CA LYS A 85 4.75 23.98 -6.40
C LYS A 85 3.93 23.71 -7.67
N ASP A 86 4.11 22.55 -8.30
CA ASP A 86 3.38 22.14 -9.50
C ASP A 86 2.11 21.40 -9.05
N ALA A 87 1.01 22.15 -8.91
CA ALA A 87 -0.25 21.61 -8.43
C ALA A 87 -0.79 20.49 -9.32
N ASP A 88 -0.61 20.60 -10.65
CA ASP A 88 -0.98 19.55 -11.61
C ASP A 88 -0.15 18.28 -11.41
N TYR A 89 1.13 18.42 -11.09
CA TYR A 89 1.99 17.29 -10.77
C TYR A 89 1.59 16.61 -9.46
N VAL A 90 1.33 17.38 -8.40
CA VAL A 90 0.85 16.82 -7.11
C VAL A 90 -0.49 16.12 -7.27
N ALA A 91 -1.43 16.71 -8.02
CA ALA A 91 -2.72 16.09 -8.31
C ALA A 91 -2.56 14.77 -9.09
N LYS A 92 -1.66 14.73 -10.08
CA LYS A 92 -1.30 13.48 -10.79
C LYS A 92 -0.73 12.44 -9.86
N LEU A 93 0.12 12.83 -8.90
CA LEU A 93 0.66 11.92 -7.89
C LEU A 93 -0.46 11.36 -6.99
N GLN A 94 -1.38 12.21 -6.51
CA GLN A 94 -2.51 11.75 -5.71
C GLN A 94 -3.44 10.79 -6.46
N ALA A 95 -3.53 10.89 -7.79
CA ALA A 95 -4.28 9.95 -8.62
C ALA A 95 -3.57 8.58 -8.79
N LEU A 96 -2.27 8.47 -8.52
CA LEU A 96 -1.55 7.20 -8.60
C LEU A 96 -1.94 6.25 -7.47
N SER A 97 -1.67 4.96 -7.67
CA SER A 97 -1.85 3.97 -6.61
C SER A 97 -0.80 4.16 -5.49
N PRO A 98 -1.16 3.91 -4.22
CA PRO A 98 -0.23 4.05 -3.10
C PRO A 98 1.07 3.25 -3.26
N ALA A 99 0.99 2.05 -3.85
CA ALA A 99 2.17 1.23 -4.15
C ALA A 99 3.12 1.88 -5.15
N ARG A 100 2.59 2.56 -6.18
CA ARG A 100 3.40 3.24 -7.18
C ARG A 100 4.05 4.50 -6.62
N LEU A 101 3.32 5.26 -5.80
CA LEU A 101 3.86 6.40 -5.08
C LEU A 101 5.00 6.01 -4.15
N LEU A 102 4.83 4.93 -3.38
CA LEU A 102 5.86 4.46 -2.47
C LEU A 102 7.11 3.99 -3.21
N ASP A 103 6.94 3.36 -4.37
CA ASP A 103 8.04 2.96 -5.25
C ASP A 103 8.82 4.19 -5.76
N MET A 104 8.12 5.25 -6.17
CA MET A 104 8.74 6.52 -6.58
C MET A 104 9.48 7.20 -5.41
N ALA A 105 8.91 7.20 -4.20
CA ALA A 105 9.57 7.73 -3.02
C ALA A 105 10.88 6.96 -2.73
N ARG A 106 10.83 5.62 -2.74
CA ARG A 106 12.01 4.77 -2.54
C ARG A 106 13.08 4.97 -3.61
N ALA A 107 12.70 5.09 -4.88
CA ALA A 107 13.62 5.29 -5.98
C ALA A 107 14.38 6.63 -5.89
N ARG A 108 13.80 7.62 -5.20
CA ARG A 108 14.40 8.95 -5.03
C ARG A 108 15.00 9.18 -3.63
N GLY A 109 14.88 8.21 -2.73
CA GLY A 109 15.36 8.33 -1.34
C GLY A 109 14.51 9.26 -0.46
N ALA A 110 13.22 9.42 -0.80
CA ALA A 110 12.27 10.29 -0.11
C ALA A 110 11.63 9.62 1.13
#